data_AF-A0A3A6ECQ6-F1
#
_entry.id   AF-A0A3A6ECQ6-F1
#
_cell.length_a   1.000
_cell.length_b   1.000
_cell.length_c   1.000
_cell.angle_alpha   90.00
_cell.angle_beta   90.00
_cell.angle_gamma   90.00
#
_symmetry.space_group_name_H-M   'P 1'
#
loop_
_entity.id
_entity.type
_entity.pdbx_description
1 polymer ?
#
loop_
_entity_poly.entity_id
_entity_poly.type
_entity_poly.pdbx_seq_one_letter_code
_entity_poly.pdbx_strand_id
1 'polypeptide(L)'
;METKIEIDTIDCLGDDLTVIRNRLKEFAEKDTMIACNGIKADASLLLRFYDYLLELNRQKLKTSQKKGIEKALQRKSEGNGNYGRPKTVLPNDFEMRIKACLNKKQKLSDYCDETQMKRATFYRYANRIKEEMYTEELTRFKQN
;
A
#
# COMPACT_ATOMS: atom_id res chain seq x y z
N MET A 1 10.44 -46.33 -7.57
CA MET A 1 11.77 -46.10 -8.14
C MET A 1 12.14 -44.68 -7.76
N GLU A 2 13.15 -44.50 -6.90
CA GLU A 2 13.67 -43.16 -6.59
C GLU A 2 14.23 -42.54 -7.87
N THR A 3 13.67 -41.41 -8.28
CA THR A 3 14.14 -40.69 -9.47
C THR A 3 15.29 -39.79 -9.04
N LYS A 4 16.44 -39.84 -9.72
CA LYS A 4 17.59 -38.96 -9.43
C LYS A 4 17.68 -37.90 -10.53
N ILE A 5 17.80 -36.64 -10.13
CA ILE A 5 18.13 -35.54 -11.04
C ILE A 5 19.49 -34.98 -10.64
N GLU A 6 20.34 -34.75 -11.63
CA GLU A 6 21.66 -34.17 -11.47
C GLU A 6 21.65 -32.75 -12.04
N ILE A 7 22.02 -31.78 -11.22
CA ILE A 7 22.09 -30.37 -11.58
C ILE A 7 23.50 -29.86 -11.29
N ASP A 8 24.02 -28.99 -12.17
CA ASP A 8 25.35 -28.41 -11.99
C ASP A 8 25.33 -27.31 -10.92
N THR A 9 24.26 -26.51 -10.91
CA THR A 9 24.05 -25.42 -9.94
C THR A 9 22.57 -25.28 -9.59
N ILE A 10 22.29 -24.63 -8.45
CA ILE A 10 20.92 -24.32 -8.01
C ILE A 10 20.22 -23.38 -8.99
N ASP A 11 20.97 -22.53 -9.70
CA ASP A 11 20.44 -21.60 -10.71
C ASP A 11 19.76 -22.33 -11.88
N CYS A 12 20.13 -23.59 -12.13
CA CYS A 12 19.44 -24.43 -13.11
C CYS A 12 17.96 -24.69 -12.76
N LEU A 13 17.54 -24.42 -11.52
CA LEU A 13 16.15 -24.56 -11.08
C LEU A 13 15.25 -23.40 -11.54
N GLY A 14 15.81 -22.30 -12.03
CA GLY A 14 15.06 -21.21 -12.68
C GLY A 14 15.51 -19.81 -12.29
N ASP A 15 14.97 -18.82 -13.01
CA ASP A 15 15.43 -17.43 -12.93
C ASP A 15 14.69 -16.59 -11.86
N ASP A 16 13.58 -17.09 -11.32
CA ASP A 16 12.84 -16.42 -10.26
C ASP A 16 12.38 -17.35 -9.14
N LEU A 17 12.12 -16.75 -7.97
CA LEU A 17 11.82 -17.49 -6.75
C LEU A 17 10.59 -18.40 -6.86
N THR A 18 9.60 -18.01 -7.66
CA THR A 18 8.37 -18.74 -7.95
C THR A 18 8.65 -19.92 -8.87
N VAL A 19 9.46 -19.73 -9.91
CA VAL A 19 9.84 -20.80 -10.84
C VAL A 19 10.64 -21.87 -10.11
N ILE A 20 11.64 -21.48 -9.32
CA ILE A 20 12.44 -22.40 -8.50
C ILE A 20 11.54 -23.19 -7.55
N ARG A 21 10.60 -22.50 -6.87
CA ARG A 21 9.64 -23.15 -5.95
C ARG A 21 8.79 -24.19 -6.66
N ASN A 22 8.24 -23.85 -7.82
CA ASN A 22 7.36 -24.73 -8.56
C ASN A 22 8.11 -25.98 -9.06
N ARG A 23 9.34 -25.83 -9.56
CA ARG A 23 10.17 -27.00 -9.93
C ARG A 23 10.52 -27.88 -8.75
N LEU A 24 10.91 -27.29 -7.61
CA LEU A 24 11.15 -28.05 -6.38
C LEU A 24 9.90 -28.80 -5.92
N LYS A 25 8.72 -28.21 -6.10
CA LYS A 25 7.44 -28.86 -5.82
C LYS A 25 7.18 -30.05 -6.74
N GLU A 26 7.40 -29.90 -8.05
CA GLU A 26 7.28 -31.02 -9.00
C GLU A 26 8.25 -32.16 -8.68
N PHE A 27 9.47 -31.86 -8.21
CA PHE A 27 10.45 -32.87 -7.80
C PHE A 27 10.08 -33.53 -6.48
N ALA A 28 9.53 -32.77 -5.52
CA ALA A 28 9.03 -33.31 -4.27
C ALA A 28 7.84 -34.25 -4.49
N GLU A 29 6.91 -33.91 -5.38
CA GLU A 29 5.76 -34.77 -5.73
C GLU A 29 6.18 -36.10 -6.38
N LYS A 30 7.37 -36.16 -6.98
CA LYS A 30 7.93 -37.34 -7.63
C LYS A 30 8.90 -38.13 -6.74
N ASP A 31 9.01 -37.79 -5.44
CA ASP A 31 10.00 -38.34 -4.49
C ASP A 31 11.41 -38.39 -5.11
N THR A 32 11.84 -37.26 -5.67
CA THR A 32 13.08 -37.14 -6.42
C THR A 32 14.25 -36.71 -5.51
N MET A 33 15.40 -37.35 -5.70
CA MET A 33 16.67 -36.92 -5.11
C MET A 33 17.39 -35.96 -6.05
N ILE A 34 17.75 -34.78 -5.55
CA ILE A 34 18.50 -33.76 -6.29
C ILE A 34 19.98 -33.90 -5.91
N ALA A 35 20.84 -34.16 -6.90
CA ALA A 35 22.28 -34.18 -6.72
C ALA A 35 22.89 -32.91 -7.34
N CYS A 36 23.65 -32.16 -6.54
CA CYS A 36 24.37 -30.96 -6.96
C CYS A 36 25.80 -31.02 -6.44
N ASN A 37 26.80 -31.07 -7.32
CA ASN A 37 28.23 -31.09 -6.96
C ASN A 37 28.59 -32.14 -5.88
N GLY A 38 28.04 -33.35 -5.99
CA GLY A 38 28.25 -34.45 -5.04
C GLY A 38 27.37 -34.40 -3.78
N ILE A 39 26.64 -33.31 -3.54
CA ILE A 39 25.66 -33.19 -2.45
C ILE A 39 24.33 -33.74 -2.94
N LYS A 40 23.77 -34.71 -2.21
CA LYS A 40 22.42 -35.23 -2.46
C LYS A 40 21.45 -34.63 -1.45
N ALA A 41 20.36 -34.09 -1.95
CA ALA A 41 19.29 -33.53 -1.15
C ALA A 41 17.95 -34.13 -1.59
N ASP A 42 17.14 -34.51 -0.61
CA ASP A 42 15.74 -34.85 -0.84
C ASP A 42 14.96 -33.60 -1.27
N ALA A 43 14.22 -33.69 -2.39
CA ALA A 43 13.48 -32.55 -2.93
C ALA A 43 12.42 -32.03 -1.95
N SER A 44 11.78 -32.92 -1.18
CA SER A 44 10.78 -32.54 -0.19
C SER A 44 11.37 -31.73 0.96
N LEU A 45 12.52 -32.14 1.49
CA LEU A 45 13.25 -31.39 2.52
C LEU A 45 13.77 -30.04 1.97
N LEU A 46 14.32 -30.05 0.75
CA LEU A 46 14.84 -28.84 0.11
C LEU A 46 13.72 -27.81 -0.13
N LEU A 47 12.55 -28.26 -0.57
CA LEU A 47 11.38 -27.40 -0.73
C LEU A 47 10.94 -26.77 0.61
N ARG A 48 10.90 -27.54 1.70
CA ARG A 48 10.55 -27.02 3.03
C ARG A 48 11.53 -25.96 3.51
N PHE A 49 12.83 -26.21 3.33
CA PHE A 49 13.86 -25.25 3.69
C PHE A 49 13.77 -23.98 2.84
N TYR A 50 13.52 -24.14 1.54
CA TYR A 50 13.33 -23.03 0.62
C TYR A 50 12.11 -22.17 0.98
N ASP A 51 10.96 -22.78 1.30
CA ASP A 51 9.77 -22.08 1.76
C ASP A 51 10.02 -21.31 3.08
N TYR A 52 10.81 -21.88 4.00
CA TYR A 52 11.23 -21.19 5.22
C TYR A 52 12.11 -19.97 4.93
N LEU A 53 13.10 -20.09 4.03
CA LEU A 53 13.95 -18.97 3.61
C LEU A 53 13.15 -17.85 2.94
N LEU A 54 12.17 -18.20 2.10
CA LEU A 54 11.27 -17.22 1.48
C LEU A 54 10.49 -16.42 2.53
N GLU A 55 9.99 -17.09 3.56
CA GLU A 55 9.25 -16.44 4.63
C GLU A 55 10.16 -15.50 5.45
N LEU A 56 11.37 -15.93 5.79
CA LEU A 56 12.36 -15.08 6.46
C LEU A 56 12.69 -13.83 5.63
N ASN A 57 12.91 -13.97 4.33
CA ASN A 57 13.18 -12.85 3.43
C ASN A 57 12.00 -11.87 3.37
N ARG A 58 10.75 -12.38 3.31
CA ARG A 58 9.54 -11.55 3.36
C ARG A 58 9.44 -10.77 4.66
N GLN A 59 9.72 -11.41 5.80
CA GLN A 59 9.70 -10.74 7.11
C GLN A 59 10.77 -9.65 7.22
N LYS A 60 11.99 -9.92 6.74
CA LYS A 60 13.08 -8.94 6.69
C LYS A 60 12.71 -7.74 5.83
N LEU A 61 12.14 -7.98 4.64
CA LEU A 61 11.68 -6.93 3.73
C LEU A 61 10.57 -6.08 4.36
N LYS A 62 9.55 -6.70 4.94
CA LYS A 62 8.46 -6.00 5.66
C LYS A 62 8.99 -5.14 6.80
N THR A 63 9.95 -5.66 7.57
CA THR A 63 10.55 -4.92 8.68
C THR A 63 11.32 -3.70 8.20
N SER A 64 12.09 -3.84 7.11
CA SER A 64 12.82 -2.72 6.50
C SER A 64 11.87 -1.66 5.93
N GLN A 65 10.82 -2.09 5.20
CA GLN A 65 9.79 -1.21 4.67
C GLN A 65 9.07 -0.44 5.79
N LYS A 66 8.70 -1.14 6.88
CA LYS A 66 8.06 -0.52 8.05
C LYS A 66 8.94 0.60 8.63
N LYS A 67 10.23 0.35 8.84
CA LYS A 67 11.18 1.38 9.31
C LYS A 67 11.26 2.58 8.37
N GLY A 68 11.23 2.33 7.05
CA GLY A 68 11.21 3.40 6.04
C GLY A 68 9.93 4.24 6.10
N ILE A 69 8.77 3.60 6.25
CA ILE A 69 7.47 4.27 6.40
C ILE A 69 7.43 5.10 7.69
N GLU A 70 7.86 4.54 8.82
CA GLU A 70 7.93 5.25 10.10
C GLU A 70 8.78 6.52 9.98
N LYS A 71 9.95 6.42 9.34
CA LYS A 71 10.82 7.58 9.09
C LYS A 71 10.16 8.61 8.17
N ALA A 72 9.43 8.20 7.14
CA ALA A 72 8.73 9.10 6.24
C ALA A 72 7.56 9.81 6.95
N LEU A 73 6.84 9.10 7.81
CA LEU A 73 5.77 9.65 8.65
C LEU A 73 6.32 10.64 9.68
N GLN A 74 7.45 10.33 10.31
CA GLN A 74 8.14 11.25 11.23
C GLN A 74 8.54 12.55 10.53
N ARG A 75 9.16 12.46 9.35
CA ARG A 75 9.49 13.65 8.54
C ARG A 75 8.27 14.50 8.21
N LYS A 76 7.14 13.86 7.90
CA LYS A 76 5.88 14.55 7.67
C LYS A 76 5.37 15.27 8.93
N SER A 77 5.46 14.65 10.11
CA SER A 77 5.07 15.33 11.36
C SER A 77 5.98 16.50 11.71
N GLU A 78 7.25 16.44 11.35
CA GLU A 78 8.23 17.52 11.54
C GLU A 78 8.12 18.63 10.47
N GLY A 79 7.20 18.50 9.50
CA GLY A 79 7.03 19.45 8.38
C GLY A 79 8.08 19.31 7.27
N ASN A 80 9.03 18.38 7.40
CA ASN A 80 10.16 18.16 6.49
C ASN A 80 9.92 17.03 5.48
N GLY A 81 8.70 16.93 4.95
CA GLY A 81 8.36 15.95 3.91
C GLY A 81 6.87 15.71 3.72
N ASN A 82 6.52 15.03 2.63
CA ASN A 82 5.15 14.62 2.33
C ASN A 82 5.06 13.09 2.31
N TYR A 83 3.98 12.55 2.90
CA TYR A 83 3.65 11.13 2.84
C TYR A 83 2.19 10.95 2.45
N GLY A 84 1.96 10.06 1.46
CA GLY A 84 0.68 9.80 0.83
C GLY A 84 0.46 10.59 -0.47
N ARG A 85 -0.77 10.52 -0.99
CA ARG A 85 -1.15 11.27 -2.19
C ARG A 85 -1.15 12.78 -1.89
N PRO A 86 -0.57 13.63 -2.76
CA PRO A 86 -0.69 15.08 -2.65
C PRO A 86 -2.17 15.50 -2.56
N LYS A 87 -2.48 16.42 -1.65
CA LYS A 87 -3.84 16.94 -1.50
C LYS A 87 -4.18 17.81 -2.71
N THR A 88 -5.45 17.79 -3.10
CA THR A 88 -5.98 18.72 -4.09
C THR A 88 -5.79 20.15 -3.57
N VAL A 89 -5.26 21.03 -4.42
CA VAL A 89 -5.19 22.47 -4.14
C VAL A 89 -6.59 23.03 -4.33
N LEU A 90 -7.11 23.68 -3.29
CA LEU A 90 -8.40 24.36 -3.35
C LEU A 90 -8.20 25.78 -3.93
N PRO A 91 -9.18 26.31 -4.68
CA PRO A 91 -9.22 27.73 -5.02
C PRO A 91 -9.11 28.61 -3.78
N ASN A 92 -8.44 29.76 -3.89
CA ASN A 92 -8.25 30.69 -2.76
C ASN A 92 -9.58 31.23 -2.21
N ASP A 93 -10.60 31.33 -3.05
CA ASP A 93 -11.94 31.82 -2.73
C ASP A 93 -12.90 30.72 -2.24
N PHE A 94 -12.44 29.47 -2.16
CA PHE A 94 -13.29 28.30 -1.95
C PHE A 94 -14.13 28.40 -0.69
N GLU A 95 -13.50 28.64 0.46
CA GLU A 95 -14.21 28.69 1.73
C GLU A 95 -15.24 29.83 1.77
N MET A 96 -14.84 31.01 1.32
CA MET A 96 -15.70 32.19 1.25
C MET A 96 -16.94 31.93 0.39
N ARG A 97 -16.76 31.32 -0.79
CA ARG A 97 -17.88 31.04 -1.70
C ARG A 97 -18.79 29.94 -1.17
N ILE A 98 -18.26 28.88 -0.57
CA ILE A 98 -19.08 27.84 0.07
C ILE A 98 -19.95 28.46 1.18
N LYS A 99 -19.36 29.27 2.07
CA LYS A 99 -20.10 29.96 3.14
C LYS A 99 -21.20 30.88 2.57
N ALA A 100 -20.88 31.65 1.53
CA ALA A 100 -21.86 32.51 0.87
C ALA A 100 -23.01 31.71 0.24
N CYS A 101 -22.72 30.61 -0.43
CA CYS A 101 -23.75 29.76 -1.02
C CYS A 101 -24.66 29.12 0.05
N LEU A 102 -24.08 28.65 1.15
CA LEU A 102 -24.84 28.06 2.26
C LEU A 102 -25.75 29.10 2.93
N ASN A 103 -25.23 30.29 3.24
CA ASN A 103 -25.99 31.37 3.89
C ASN A 103 -27.12 31.92 3.00
N LYS A 104 -26.86 32.07 1.70
CA LYS A 104 -27.83 32.61 0.72
C LYS A 104 -28.74 31.52 0.12
N LYS A 105 -28.64 30.26 0.57
CA LYS A 105 -29.34 29.09 0.01
C LYS A 105 -29.15 28.95 -1.52
N GLN A 106 -27.98 29.32 -2.04
CA GLN A 106 -27.62 29.16 -3.45
C GLN A 106 -27.13 27.74 -3.74
N LYS A 107 -27.23 27.32 -5.01
CA LYS A 107 -26.82 25.98 -5.43
C LYS A 107 -25.30 25.85 -5.45
N LEU A 108 -24.79 24.86 -4.73
CA LEU A 108 -23.37 24.50 -4.75
C LEU A 108 -22.89 23.90 -6.08
N SER A 109 -23.83 23.39 -6.91
CA SER A 109 -23.52 22.82 -8.22
C SER A 109 -22.83 23.83 -9.14
N ASP A 110 -23.29 25.08 -9.11
CA ASP A 110 -22.86 26.10 -10.06
C ASP A 110 -21.39 26.44 -9.80
N TYR A 111 -21.02 26.56 -8.51
CA TYR A 111 -19.62 26.72 -8.13
C TYR A 111 -18.79 25.46 -8.39
N CYS A 112 -19.35 24.26 -8.19
CA CYS A 112 -18.66 23.02 -8.52
C CYS A 112 -18.23 22.99 -10.00
N ASP A 113 -19.10 23.39 -10.91
CA ASP A 113 -18.83 23.39 -12.34
C ASP A 113 -17.78 24.44 -12.72
N GLU A 114 -17.77 25.61 -12.04
CA GLU A 114 -16.73 26.64 -12.22
C GLU A 114 -15.34 26.19 -11.77
N THR A 115 -15.24 25.43 -10.68
CA THR A 115 -13.94 24.99 -10.13
C THR A 115 -13.24 23.90 -10.96
N GLN A 116 -13.92 23.29 -11.93
CA GLN A 116 -13.43 22.13 -12.71
C GLN A 116 -12.99 20.93 -11.83
N MET A 117 -13.41 20.91 -10.56
CA MET A 117 -13.12 19.82 -9.64
C MET A 117 -14.08 18.66 -9.89
N LYS A 118 -13.62 17.42 -9.69
CA LYS A 118 -14.53 16.27 -9.67
C LYS A 118 -15.57 16.49 -8.57
N ARG A 119 -16.85 16.29 -8.88
CA ARG A 119 -17.99 16.47 -7.96
C ARG A 119 -17.74 15.85 -6.58
N ALA A 120 -17.30 14.60 -6.53
CA ALA A 120 -16.99 13.90 -5.27
C ALA A 120 -15.88 14.61 -4.46
N THR A 121 -14.87 15.18 -5.12
CA THR A 121 -13.82 15.95 -4.44
C THR A 121 -14.37 17.28 -3.94
N PHE A 122 -15.12 18.01 -4.77
CA PHE A 122 -15.74 19.28 -4.42
C PHE A 122 -16.64 19.14 -3.18
N TYR A 123 -17.63 18.25 -3.24
CA TYR A 123 -18.60 18.08 -2.16
C TYR A 123 -17.97 17.55 -0.88
N ARG A 124 -16.91 16.74 -0.96
CA ARG A 124 -16.14 16.34 0.23
C ARG A 124 -15.58 17.55 0.98
N TYR A 125 -15.02 18.53 0.26
CA TYR A 125 -14.48 19.75 0.88
C TYR A 125 -15.60 20.71 1.32
N ALA A 126 -16.66 20.87 0.52
CA ALA A 126 -17.80 21.71 0.87
C ALA A 126 -18.53 21.22 2.13
N ASN A 127 -18.74 19.91 2.27
CA ASN A 127 -19.40 19.31 3.44
C ASN A 127 -18.59 19.52 4.71
N ARG A 128 -17.26 19.45 4.63
CA ARG A 128 -16.39 19.74 5.78
C ARG A 128 -16.58 21.18 6.29
N ILE A 129 -16.64 22.16 5.40
CA ILE A 129 -16.91 23.56 5.76
C ILE A 129 -18.30 23.69 6.39
N LYS A 130 -19.30 22.99 5.83
CA LYS A 130 -20.66 22.95 6.37
C LYS A 130 -20.69 22.42 7.81
N GLU A 131 -19.99 21.33 8.09
CA GLU A 131 -19.86 20.73 9.43
C GLU A 131 -19.16 21.67 10.42
N GLU A 132 -18.08 22.33 9.99
CA GLU A 132 -17.36 23.32 10.79
C GLU A 132 -18.29 24.49 11.19
N MET A 133 -19.09 25.02 10.24
CA MET A 133 -20.09 26.06 10.54
C MET A 133 -21.16 25.62 11.55
N TYR A 134 -21.75 24.43 11.38
CA TYR A 134 -22.74 23.92 12.33
C TYR A 134 -22.15 23.76 13.74
N THR A 135 -20.91 23.29 13.82
CA THR A 135 -20.22 23.11 15.10
C THR A 135 -19.99 24.46 15.78
N GLU A 136 -19.52 25.47 15.04
CA GLU A 136 -19.33 26.84 15.52
C GLU A 136 -20.65 27.44 16.06
N GLU A 137 -21.73 27.32 15.29
CA GLU A 137 -23.07 27.78 15.71
C GLU A 137 -23.52 27.11 17.01
N LEU A 138 -23.42 25.79 17.10
CA LEU A 138 -23.75 25.02 18.32
C LEU A 138 -22.93 25.45 19.54
N THR A 139 -21.64 25.73 19.38
CA THR A 139 -20.82 26.27 20.48
C THR A 139 -21.26 27.66 20.91
N ARG A 140 -21.61 28.55 19.98
CA ARG A 140 -22.10 29.90 20.30
C ARG A 140 -23.43 29.87 21.06
N PHE A 141 -24.34 28.96 20.68
CA PHE A 141 -25.61 28.79 21.39
C PHE A 141 -25.47 28.21 22.80
N LYS A 142 -24.37 27.52 23.12
CA LYS A 142 -24.12 26.97 24.47
C LYS A 142 -23.41 27.95 25.42
N GLN A 143 -22.90 29.06 24.89
CA GLN A 143 -22.18 30.09 25.65
C GLN A 143 -23.05 31.32 25.98
N ASN A 144 -24.22 31.43 25.37
CA ASN A 144 -25.28 32.39 25.69
C ASN A 144 -26.36 31.72 26.53
#